data_AF-C7ZDH8-F1
#
_entry.id   AF-C7ZDH8-F1
#
_cell.length_a   1.000
_cell.length_b   1.000
_cell.length_c   1.000
_cell.angle_alpha   90.00
_cell.angle_beta   90.00
_cell.angle_gamma   90.00
#
_symmetry.space_group_name_H-M   'P 1'
#
loop_
_entity.id
_entity.type
_entity.pdbx_description
1 polymer ?
#
loop_
_entity_poly.entity_id
_entity_poly.type
_entity_poly.pdbx_seq_one_letter_code
_entity_poly.pdbx_strand_id
1 'polypeptide(L)'
;MSDASEPPRHYLESTLDDLPPSYVLLNALKTGVSIFPDSHNLNAPGGTDKLIELDYGSRSCVVHKPGQPFVVKKLHPRFGFNNHQLAKEAATEAMQTNEVFEYFEKWQSKSGVSIRAPGNAKCIENWQEFWNAHKDSLPSPWNFPTPALKMDMIYPLPKAVGRALIQQFYPKREGSTMDPYVVEEILNQYGNQHCLVQPCLGLDVRPRKPGDFSLNNFELSLADMQSIGINVADLAAAMGEAFGLLHYSRRLFCDGIKFAFGTSLENKQHRHSSHIVNLDETDEDGLVMADTMLEPDIRKFIPSPLKSPALYNVFKDAYIGQAILKEIKLLPYMVMKNYERRVAREFL
;
A
#
# COMPACT_ATOMS: atom_id res chain seq x y z
N MET A 1 35.52 -18.62 11.41
CA MET A 1 34.10 -18.80 11.04
C MET A 1 33.34 -17.80 11.89
N SER A 2 32.90 -16.71 11.28
CA SER A 2 32.21 -15.62 11.97
C SER A 2 30.77 -16.05 12.20
N ASP A 3 30.36 -16.18 13.47
CA ASP A 3 28.96 -16.22 13.85
C ASP A 3 28.30 -14.92 13.40
N ALA A 4 27.63 -14.95 12.26
CA ALA A 4 26.71 -13.90 11.88
C ALA A 4 25.46 -14.11 12.74
N SER A 5 25.42 -13.46 13.90
CA SER A 5 24.21 -13.39 14.73
C SER A 5 23.04 -12.93 13.86
N GLU A 6 21.91 -13.64 13.90
CA GLU A 6 20.69 -13.20 13.21
C GLU A 6 20.40 -11.74 13.60
N PRO A 7 20.08 -10.85 12.63
CA PRO A 7 19.77 -9.47 12.94
C PRO A 7 18.56 -9.41 13.89
N PRO A 8 18.53 -8.47 14.84
CA PRO A 8 17.42 -8.33 15.77
C PRO A 8 16.10 -8.15 15.01
N ARG A 9 15.04 -8.81 15.50
CA ARG A 9 13.67 -8.70 14.94
C ARG A 9 12.88 -7.54 15.56
N HIS A 10 13.50 -6.83 16.51
CA HIS A 10 12.92 -5.79 17.33
C HIS A 10 13.89 -4.61 17.42
N TYR A 11 13.44 -3.42 17.04
CA TYR A 11 14.23 -2.18 17.13
C TYR A 11 13.44 -1.10 17.88
N LEU A 12 14.13 -0.27 18.65
CA LEU A 12 13.57 1.01 19.10
C LEU A 12 13.76 2.04 17.98
N GLU A 13 12.81 2.95 17.80
CA GLU A 13 12.89 3.95 16.72
C GLU A 13 14.18 4.79 16.80
N SER A 14 14.57 5.27 17.98
CA SER A 14 15.84 6.00 18.22
C SER A 14 17.07 5.21 17.81
N THR A 15 17.07 3.89 18.02
CA THR A 15 18.22 3.05 17.63
C THR A 15 18.39 2.96 16.11
N LEU A 16 17.35 3.27 15.33
CA LEU A 16 17.44 3.34 13.87
C LEU A 16 18.03 4.67 13.40
N ASP A 17 17.90 5.75 14.17
CA ASP A 17 18.37 7.08 13.77
C ASP A 17 19.91 7.18 13.71
N ASP A 18 20.61 6.32 14.45
CA ASP A 18 22.06 6.25 14.44
C ASP A 18 22.63 5.35 13.33
N LEU A 19 21.77 4.65 12.57
CA LEU A 19 22.18 3.68 11.56
C LEU A 19 22.24 4.29 10.16
N PRO A 20 23.10 3.76 9.26
CA PRO A 20 23.12 4.19 7.87
C PRO A 20 21.74 4.01 7.20
N PRO A 21 21.30 4.94 6.32
CA PRO A 21 19.97 4.91 5.72
C PRO A 21 19.65 3.58 5.02
N SER A 22 20.59 3.03 4.25
CA SER A 22 20.42 1.74 3.58
C SER A 22 20.20 0.58 4.56
N TYR A 23 20.84 0.62 5.73
CA TYR A 23 20.66 -0.38 6.77
C TYR A 23 19.31 -0.24 7.48
N VAL A 24 18.87 0.99 7.77
CA VAL A 24 17.52 1.26 8.29
C VAL A 24 16.47 0.71 7.33
N LEU A 25 16.58 1.05 6.04
CA LEU A 25 15.61 0.62 5.03
C LEU A 25 15.60 -0.89 4.82
N LEU A 26 16.78 -1.53 4.75
CA LEU A 26 16.90 -2.98 4.62
C LEU A 26 16.20 -3.72 5.76
N ASN A 27 16.29 -3.21 6.99
CA ASN A 27 15.73 -3.89 8.14
C ASN A 27 14.27 -3.50 8.41
N ALA A 28 13.91 -2.24 8.23
CA ALA A 28 12.54 -1.77 8.46
C ALA A 28 11.55 -2.27 7.39
N LEU A 29 11.99 -2.45 6.14
CA LEU A 29 11.14 -2.91 5.05
C LEU A 29 11.15 -4.45 4.88
N LYS A 30 11.74 -5.18 5.83
CA LYS A 30 11.59 -6.64 5.94
C LYS A 30 10.29 -6.97 6.66
N THR A 31 9.52 -7.91 6.11
CA THR A 31 8.31 -8.41 6.77
C THR A 31 8.62 -9.07 8.11
N GLY A 32 7.73 -8.89 9.09
CA GLY A 32 7.88 -9.51 10.41
C GLY A 32 8.84 -8.80 11.37
N VAL A 33 9.51 -7.73 10.94
CA VAL A 33 10.27 -6.85 11.83
C VAL A 33 9.30 -5.96 12.61
N SER A 34 9.55 -5.80 13.91
CA SER A 34 8.79 -4.86 14.76
C SER A 34 9.65 -3.66 15.14
N ILE A 35 9.15 -2.45 14.91
CA ILE A 35 9.78 -1.22 15.40
C ILE A 35 8.91 -0.65 16.52
N PHE A 36 9.51 -0.32 17.64
CA PHE A 36 8.80 0.27 18.77
C PHE A 36 9.04 1.77 18.75
N PRO A 37 7.96 2.59 18.77
CA PRO A 37 8.13 4.02 18.89
C PRO A 37 8.66 4.29 20.29
N ASP A 38 9.66 5.16 20.43
CA ASP A 38 10.10 5.55 21.75
C ASP A 38 8.98 6.26 22.49
N SER A 39 8.84 6.01 23.78
CA SER A 39 7.81 6.61 24.64
C SER A 39 7.77 8.14 24.59
N HIS A 40 8.85 8.79 24.12
CA HIS A 40 8.96 10.23 23.92
C HIS A 40 8.49 10.74 22.55
N ASN A 41 8.33 9.87 21.54
CA ASN A 41 7.83 10.20 20.20
C ASN A 41 6.31 10.00 20.03
N LEU A 42 5.62 9.52 21.07
CA LEU A 42 4.16 9.47 21.16
C LEU A 42 3.50 10.85 21.30
N ASN A 43 4.27 11.94 21.10
CA ASN A 43 3.71 13.25 20.82
C ASN A 43 2.97 13.18 19.48
N ALA A 44 1.74 12.64 19.53
CA ALA A 44 0.73 12.90 18.54
C ALA A 44 0.78 14.41 18.26
N PRO A 45 0.91 14.85 16.99
CA PRO A 45 0.91 16.26 16.67
C PRO A 45 -0.29 16.88 17.40
N GLY A 46 0.02 17.82 18.32
CA GLY A 46 -0.87 18.22 19.40
C GLY A 46 -2.31 18.31 18.93
N GLY A 47 -3.20 17.57 19.58
CA GLY A 47 -4.58 17.27 19.19
C GLY A 47 -5.24 18.32 18.31
N THR A 48 -4.93 18.28 17.01
CA THR A 48 -5.70 19.04 16.06
C THR A 48 -6.95 18.21 15.81
N ASP A 49 -8.12 18.77 16.11
CA ASP A 49 -9.40 18.15 15.76
C ASP A 49 -9.62 18.08 14.23
N LYS A 50 -8.60 18.44 13.43
CA LYS A 50 -8.64 18.48 11.98
C LYS A 50 -8.43 17.10 11.39
N LEU A 51 -9.25 16.80 10.39
CA LEU A 51 -9.05 15.65 9.52
C LEU A 51 -7.83 15.87 8.64
N ILE A 52 -7.10 14.77 8.41
CA ILE A 52 -5.94 14.68 7.55
C ILE A 52 -6.29 13.91 6.30
N GLU A 53 -6.11 14.54 5.14
CA GLU A 53 -6.24 13.85 3.86
C GLU A 53 -5.03 12.93 3.66
N LEU A 54 -5.29 11.63 3.54
CA LEU A 54 -4.29 10.59 3.33
C LEU A 54 -4.22 10.15 1.87
N ASP A 55 -5.34 10.14 1.15
CA ASP A 55 -5.36 9.79 -0.26
C ASP A 55 -6.51 10.53 -0.96
N TYR A 56 -6.31 10.81 -2.23
CA TYR A 56 -7.28 11.48 -3.07
C TYR A 56 -7.35 10.78 -4.42
N GLY A 57 -8.52 10.22 -4.73
CA GLY A 57 -8.81 9.55 -5.99
C GLY A 57 -9.95 10.23 -6.74
N SER A 58 -10.16 9.83 -8.00
CA SER A 58 -11.26 10.34 -8.83
C SER A 58 -12.66 10.06 -8.25
N ARG A 59 -12.76 9.04 -7.39
CA ARG A 59 -14.02 8.51 -6.86
C ARG A 59 -14.23 8.76 -5.37
N SER A 60 -13.18 9.08 -4.63
CA SER A 60 -13.21 9.22 -3.19
C SER A 60 -11.96 9.90 -2.65
N CYS A 61 -12.04 10.47 -1.45
CA CYS A 61 -10.87 10.80 -0.64
C CYS A 61 -10.86 9.98 0.65
N VAL A 62 -9.66 9.68 1.16
CA VAL A 62 -9.44 9.00 2.43
C VAL A 62 -8.92 10.03 3.42
N VAL A 63 -9.59 10.15 4.55
CA VAL A 63 -9.23 11.07 5.63
C VAL A 63 -9.02 10.34 6.95
N HIS A 64 -8.18 10.90 7.81
CA HIS A 64 -7.86 10.36 9.13
C HIS A 64 -7.92 11.44 10.19
N LYS A 65 -8.43 11.10 11.37
CA LYS A 65 -8.31 11.97 12.54
C LYS A 65 -7.20 11.45 13.44
N PRO A 66 -6.15 12.24 13.75
CA PRO A 66 -5.09 11.83 14.67
C PRO A 66 -5.62 11.20 15.96
N GLY A 67 -5.03 10.08 16.37
CA GLY A 67 -5.45 9.31 17.55
C GLY A 67 -6.62 8.35 17.33
N GLN A 68 -7.30 8.40 16.17
CA GLN A 68 -8.28 7.37 15.81
C GLN A 68 -7.60 6.18 15.12
N PRO A 69 -8.04 4.94 15.39
CA PRO A 69 -7.44 3.74 14.78
C PRO A 69 -8.01 3.39 13.40
N PHE A 70 -8.89 4.24 12.86
CA PHE A 70 -9.58 4.03 11.60
C PHE A 70 -9.43 5.24 10.69
N VAL A 71 -9.52 4.99 9.39
CA VAL A 71 -9.68 6.03 8.37
C VAL A 71 -11.13 6.11 7.93
N VAL A 72 -11.51 7.25 7.35
CA VAL A 72 -12.81 7.45 6.73
C VAL A 72 -12.61 7.67 5.24
N LYS A 73 -13.18 6.80 4.42
CA LYS A 73 -13.24 6.99 2.97
C LYS A 73 -14.55 7.69 2.62
N LYS A 74 -14.45 8.90 2.11
CA LYS A 74 -15.56 9.75 1.67
C LYS A 74 -15.74 9.60 0.16
N LEU A 75 -16.92 9.21 -0.29
CA LEU A 75 -17.19 9.08 -1.73
C LEU A 75 -17.45 10.45 -2.37
N HIS A 76 -16.94 10.66 -3.59
CA HIS A 76 -17.20 11.88 -4.36
C HIS A 76 -18.56 11.82 -5.07
N PRO A 77 -19.29 12.93 -5.16
CA PRO A 77 -20.47 13.01 -6.02
C PRO A 77 -20.08 12.74 -7.48
N ARG A 78 -20.77 11.80 -8.14
CA ARG A 78 -20.62 11.57 -9.58
C ARG A 78 -21.79 12.19 -10.33
N PHE A 79 -21.54 12.64 -11.55
CA PHE A 79 -22.59 13.15 -12.41
C PHE A 79 -23.68 12.08 -12.60
N GLY A 80 -24.93 12.42 -12.28
CA GLY A 80 -26.07 11.50 -12.37
C GLY A 80 -26.23 10.53 -11.19
N PHE A 81 -25.32 10.53 -10.21
CA PHE A 81 -25.47 9.73 -8.99
C PHE A 81 -26.12 10.55 -7.88
N ASN A 82 -27.15 10.00 -7.25
CA ASN A 82 -27.72 10.55 -6.02
C ASN A 82 -27.10 9.91 -4.77
N ASN A 83 -27.37 10.50 -3.60
CA ASN A 83 -26.83 9.99 -2.32
C ASN A 83 -27.25 8.56 -1.99
N HIS A 84 -28.40 8.08 -2.50
CA HIS A 84 -28.82 6.70 -2.31
C HIS A 84 -27.94 5.72 -3.09
N GLN A 85 -27.57 6.06 -4.33
CA GLN A 85 -26.63 5.27 -5.12
C GLN A 85 -25.23 5.27 -4.49
N LEU A 86 -24.75 6.42 -4.02
CA LEU A 86 -23.47 6.50 -3.31
C LEU A 86 -23.48 5.71 -1.99
N ALA A 87 -24.61 5.68 -1.26
CA ALA A 87 -24.74 4.88 -0.05
C ALA A 87 -24.70 3.38 -0.35
N LYS A 88 -25.31 2.94 -1.45
CA LYS A 88 -25.20 1.55 -1.94
C LYS A 88 -23.76 1.21 -2.31
N GLU A 89 -23.07 2.10 -3.01
CA GLU A 89 -21.66 1.92 -3.37
C GLU A 89 -20.78 1.80 -2.12
N ALA A 90 -20.95 2.68 -1.14
CA ALA A 90 -20.25 2.58 0.15
C ALA A 90 -20.53 1.27 0.89
N ALA A 91 -21.76 0.76 0.82
CA ALA A 91 -22.13 -0.52 1.43
C ALA A 91 -21.50 -1.72 0.72
N THR A 92 -21.51 -1.72 -0.62
CA THR A 92 -20.84 -2.73 -1.44
C THR A 92 -19.33 -2.73 -1.15
N GLU A 93 -18.69 -1.57 -1.13
CA GLU A 93 -17.25 -1.46 -0.87
C GLU A 93 -16.90 -1.93 0.56
N ALA A 94 -17.71 -1.56 1.56
CA ALA A 94 -17.52 -2.02 2.94
C ALA A 94 -17.65 -3.55 3.06
N MET A 95 -18.62 -4.14 2.36
CA MET A 95 -18.79 -5.59 2.30
C MET A 95 -17.56 -6.25 1.67
N GLN A 96 -17.15 -5.82 0.48
CA GLN A 96 -16.00 -6.38 -0.25
C GLN A 96 -14.69 -6.26 0.54
N THR A 97 -14.47 -5.11 1.20
CA THR A 97 -13.29 -4.89 2.06
C THR A 97 -13.24 -5.90 3.20
N ASN A 98 -14.36 -6.12 3.90
CA ASN A 98 -14.42 -7.11 4.98
C ASN A 98 -14.25 -8.54 4.48
N GLU A 99 -14.82 -8.87 3.33
CA GLU A 99 -14.63 -10.19 2.73
C GLU A 99 -13.15 -10.44 2.45
N VAL A 100 -12.46 -9.50 1.81
CA VAL A 100 -11.03 -9.62 1.54
C VAL A 100 -10.22 -9.70 2.82
N PHE A 101 -10.53 -8.87 3.82
CA PHE A 101 -9.93 -8.99 5.14
C PHE A 101 -10.03 -10.42 5.70
N GLU A 102 -11.23 -11.01 5.72
CA GLU A 102 -11.43 -12.37 6.22
C GLU A 102 -10.63 -13.44 5.46
N TYR A 103 -10.43 -13.27 4.15
CA TYR A 103 -9.59 -14.18 3.38
C TYR A 103 -8.13 -14.05 3.75
N PHE A 104 -7.60 -12.84 3.79
CA PHE A 104 -6.19 -12.62 4.11
C PHE A 104 -5.87 -12.99 5.56
N GLU A 105 -6.81 -12.87 6.50
CA GLU A 105 -6.64 -13.35 7.88
C GLU A 105 -6.54 -14.88 7.98
N LYS A 106 -7.31 -15.60 7.16
CA LYS A 106 -7.30 -17.08 7.15
C LYS A 106 -6.17 -17.65 6.29
N TRP A 107 -5.59 -16.84 5.42
CA TRP A 107 -4.61 -17.25 4.45
C TRP A 107 -3.20 -17.25 5.05
N GLN A 108 -2.47 -18.36 4.85
CA GLN A 108 -1.06 -18.46 5.21
C GLN A 108 -0.24 -18.40 3.92
N SER A 109 0.55 -17.33 3.77
CA SER A 109 1.44 -17.19 2.61
C SER A 109 2.50 -18.29 2.61
N LYS A 110 2.76 -18.85 1.42
CA LYS A 110 3.88 -19.79 1.24
C LYS A 110 5.19 -19.05 1.00
N SER A 111 5.14 -17.79 0.58
CA SER A 111 6.31 -16.94 0.34
C SER A 111 7.01 -16.48 1.63
N GLY A 112 6.39 -16.68 2.80
CA GLY A 112 6.89 -16.16 4.08
C GLY A 112 6.64 -14.65 4.29
N VAL A 113 6.14 -13.94 3.28
CA VAL A 113 5.71 -12.54 3.37
C VAL A 113 4.25 -12.50 3.78
N SER A 114 3.95 -11.92 4.94
CA SER A 114 2.58 -11.71 5.39
C SER A 114 1.98 -10.48 4.70
N ILE A 115 0.92 -10.71 3.93
CA ILE A 115 0.06 -9.67 3.36
C ILE A 115 -1.21 -9.60 4.20
N ARG A 116 -1.62 -8.38 4.55
CA ARG A 116 -2.84 -8.11 5.32
C ARG A 116 -3.74 -7.16 4.54
N ALA A 117 -5.04 -7.27 4.71
CA ALA A 117 -5.97 -6.25 4.22
C ALA A 117 -6.49 -5.41 5.40
N PRO A 118 -6.85 -4.14 5.21
CA PRO A 118 -7.65 -3.40 6.18
C PRO A 118 -9.00 -4.08 6.40
N GLY A 119 -9.41 -4.20 7.65
CA GLY A 119 -10.70 -4.78 8.03
C GLY A 119 -11.68 -3.76 8.61
N ASN A 120 -12.71 -4.27 9.29
CA ASN A 120 -13.71 -3.50 10.03
C ASN A 120 -14.40 -2.39 9.22
N ALA A 121 -14.53 -2.58 7.91
CA ALA A 121 -15.15 -1.61 7.02
C ALA A 121 -16.66 -1.51 7.30
N LYS A 122 -17.15 -0.31 7.60
CA LYS A 122 -18.56 -0.06 7.93
C LYS A 122 -19.00 1.28 7.39
N CYS A 123 -20.20 1.35 6.80
CA CYS A 123 -20.81 2.62 6.43
C CYS A 123 -21.05 3.49 7.66
N ILE A 124 -20.93 4.81 7.48
CA ILE A 124 -21.36 5.79 8.47
C ILE A 124 -22.85 6.06 8.24
N GLU A 125 -23.72 5.54 9.11
CA GLU A 125 -25.18 5.64 8.95
C GLU A 125 -25.66 7.09 8.89
N ASN A 126 -25.27 7.92 9.88
CA ASN A 126 -25.58 9.35 9.95
C ASN A 126 -24.45 10.20 9.35
N TRP A 127 -24.03 9.89 8.11
CA TRP A 127 -22.90 10.57 7.48
C TRP A 127 -23.10 12.08 7.35
N GLN A 128 -24.34 12.58 7.23
CA GLN A 128 -24.63 14.02 7.25
C GLN A 128 -24.21 14.67 8.56
N GLU A 129 -24.63 14.11 9.69
CA GLU A 129 -24.30 14.62 11.03
C GLU A 129 -22.79 14.53 11.28
N PHE A 130 -22.19 13.39 10.88
CA PHE A 130 -20.75 13.20 10.94
C PHE A 130 -20.00 14.31 10.20
N TRP A 131 -20.35 14.60 8.93
CA TRP A 131 -19.68 15.65 8.17
C TRP A 131 -20.02 17.06 8.66
N ASN A 132 -21.23 17.31 9.14
CA ASN A 132 -21.59 18.60 9.72
C ASN A 132 -20.75 18.92 10.97
N ALA A 133 -20.45 17.91 11.80
CA ALA A 133 -19.56 18.05 12.94
C ALA A 133 -18.08 18.32 12.54
N HIS A 134 -17.71 17.97 11.30
CA HIS A 134 -16.35 18.09 10.76
C HIS A 134 -16.25 19.10 9.61
N LYS A 135 -17.27 19.94 9.39
CA LYS A 135 -17.39 20.81 8.20
C LYS A 135 -16.20 21.75 8.01
N ASP A 136 -15.62 22.23 9.12
CA ASP A 136 -14.51 23.18 9.14
C ASP A 136 -13.14 22.50 9.03
N SER A 137 -13.13 21.16 8.94
CA SER A 137 -11.93 20.32 8.89
C SER A 137 -11.69 19.65 7.54
N LEU A 138 -12.64 19.73 6.60
CA LEU A 138 -12.47 19.19 5.25
C LEU A 138 -11.86 20.25 4.31
N PRO A 139 -10.86 19.87 3.49
CA PRO A 139 -10.34 20.76 2.46
C PRO A 139 -11.42 21.08 1.40
N SER A 140 -11.54 22.37 1.06
CA SER A 140 -12.33 22.83 -0.10
C SER A 140 -11.71 22.28 -1.39
N PRO A 141 -12.49 21.77 -2.37
CA PRO A 141 -13.94 21.96 -2.59
C PRO A 141 -14.88 20.89 -2.04
N TRP A 142 -14.42 19.99 -1.16
CA TRP A 142 -15.16 18.76 -0.83
C TRP A 142 -15.91 18.77 0.50
N ASN A 143 -16.21 19.97 1.03
CA ASN A 143 -16.93 20.17 2.28
C ASN A 143 -18.42 19.78 2.23
N PHE A 144 -18.91 19.28 1.09
CA PHE A 144 -20.27 18.75 0.96
C PHE A 144 -20.39 17.37 1.60
N PRO A 145 -21.35 17.14 2.50
CA PRO A 145 -21.61 15.82 3.07
C PRO A 145 -21.96 14.80 1.97
N THR A 146 -21.29 13.66 1.99
CA THR A 146 -21.59 12.50 1.12
C THR A 146 -21.51 11.20 1.91
N PRO A 147 -22.12 10.11 1.43
CA PRO A 147 -21.92 8.80 2.02
C PRO A 147 -20.44 8.45 2.16
N ALA A 148 -20.13 7.78 3.27
CA ALA A 148 -18.78 7.44 3.64
C ALA A 148 -18.74 6.12 4.40
N LEU A 149 -17.58 5.49 4.41
CA LEU A 149 -17.29 4.32 5.22
C LEU A 149 -16.06 4.57 6.08
N LYS A 150 -16.00 3.90 7.23
CA LYS A 150 -14.81 3.82 8.07
C LYS A 150 -14.20 2.43 7.95
N MET A 151 -12.89 2.31 8.01
CA MET A 151 -12.17 1.03 7.98
C MET A 151 -10.85 1.15 8.74
N ASP A 152 -10.24 0.02 9.07
CA ASP A 152 -8.96 0.01 9.78
C ASP A 152 -7.88 0.79 9.03
N MET A 153 -7.06 1.52 9.78
CA MET A 153 -5.96 2.29 9.23
C MET A 153 -4.75 1.38 8.97
N ILE A 154 -4.09 1.57 7.83
CA ILE A 154 -2.70 1.15 7.65
C ILE A 154 -1.84 2.22 8.32
N TYR A 155 -1.14 1.87 9.39
CA TYR A 155 -0.35 2.88 10.09
C TYR A 155 0.91 3.21 9.29
N PRO A 156 1.36 4.47 9.31
CA PRO A 156 2.56 4.87 8.61
C PRO A 156 3.78 4.15 9.18
N LEU A 157 4.83 4.10 8.38
CA LEU A 157 6.15 3.69 8.83
C LEU A 157 6.72 4.72 9.83
N PRO A 158 7.59 4.29 10.76
CA PRO A 158 8.23 5.19 11.71
C PRO A 158 8.98 6.34 11.04
N LYS A 159 9.15 7.47 11.75
CA LYS A 159 9.84 8.66 11.23
C LYS A 159 11.28 8.37 10.84
N ALA A 160 11.96 7.48 11.56
CA ALA A 160 13.30 7.02 11.22
C ALA A 160 13.37 6.40 9.81
N VAL A 161 12.32 5.68 9.39
CA VAL A 161 12.23 5.12 8.03
C VAL A 161 12.01 6.23 7.02
N GLY A 162 11.13 7.19 7.31
CA GLY A 162 10.91 8.37 6.47
C GLY A 162 12.20 9.18 6.26
N ARG A 163 12.97 9.41 7.34
CA ARG A 163 14.29 10.05 7.31
C ARG A 163 15.27 9.30 6.41
N ALA A 164 15.34 7.98 6.57
CA ALA A 164 16.20 7.13 5.75
C ALA A 164 15.81 7.16 4.26
N LEU A 165 14.51 7.16 3.93
CA LEU A 165 14.01 7.30 2.55
C LEU A 165 14.42 8.64 1.94
N ILE A 166 14.26 9.74 2.68
CA ILE A 166 14.67 11.09 2.25
C ILE A 166 16.18 11.09 1.99
N GLN A 167 16.98 10.66 2.97
CA GLN A 167 18.44 10.66 2.85
C GLN A 167 18.96 9.80 1.69
N GLN A 168 18.29 8.67 1.41
CA GLN A 168 18.69 7.73 0.37
C GLN A 168 18.25 8.16 -1.03
N PHE A 169 17.00 8.64 -1.18
CA PHE A 169 16.37 8.77 -2.50
C PHE A 169 16.00 10.19 -2.90
N TYR A 170 16.10 11.18 -2.01
CA TYR A 170 15.81 12.55 -2.39
C TYR A 170 16.84 13.06 -3.41
N PRO A 171 16.42 13.78 -4.46
CA PRO A 171 17.32 14.25 -5.50
C PRO A 171 18.39 15.19 -4.94
N LYS A 172 19.65 14.78 -5.05
CA LYS A 172 20.82 15.54 -4.60
C LYS A 172 21.97 15.37 -5.58
N ARG A 173 22.96 16.26 -5.51
CA ARG A 173 24.17 16.13 -6.32
C ARG A 173 24.92 14.86 -5.92
N GLU A 174 25.49 14.17 -6.89
CA GLU A 174 26.27 12.96 -6.63
C GLU A 174 27.40 13.26 -5.64
N GLY A 175 27.59 12.38 -4.65
CA GLY A 175 28.57 12.57 -3.58
C GLY A 175 28.20 13.59 -2.50
N SER A 176 27.07 14.29 -2.60
CA SER A 176 26.60 15.20 -1.55
C SER A 176 25.80 14.48 -0.46
N THR A 177 26.05 14.85 0.78
CA THR A 177 25.19 14.52 1.92
C THR A 177 24.05 15.53 1.99
N MET A 178 22.86 15.08 2.40
CA MET A 178 21.77 16.01 2.63
C MET A 178 21.97 16.71 3.97
N ASP A 179 21.69 18.00 4.03
CA ASP A 179 21.63 18.75 5.28
C ASP A 179 20.54 18.15 6.19
N PRO A 180 20.86 17.74 7.44
CA PRO A 180 19.88 17.24 8.39
C PRO A 180 18.68 18.16 8.59
N TYR A 181 18.87 19.49 8.53
CA TYR A 181 17.78 20.44 8.65
C TYR A 181 16.77 20.31 7.50
N VAL A 182 17.27 20.14 6.27
CA VAL A 182 16.42 19.92 5.08
C VAL A 182 15.67 18.59 5.18
N VAL A 183 16.31 17.55 5.71
CA VAL A 183 15.64 16.27 5.95
C VAL A 183 14.46 16.44 6.89
N GLU A 184 14.66 17.14 8.02
CA GLU A 184 13.59 17.41 8.98
C GLU A 184 12.51 18.33 8.41
N GLU A 185 12.87 19.33 7.61
CA GLU A 185 11.91 20.20 6.93
C GLU A 185 10.98 19.38 6.03
N ILE A 186 11.54 18.50 5.19
CA ILE A 186 10.77 17.61 4.31
C ILE A 186 9.92 16.66 5.14
N LEU A 187 10.51 16.00 6.15
CA LEU A 187 9.82 15.01 6.99
C LEU A 187 8.60 15.60 7.72
N ASN A 188 8.69 16.86 8.15
CA ASN A 188 7.61 17.54 8.88
C ASN A 188 6.53 18.13 7.97
N GLN A 189 6.70 18.11 6.64
CA GLN A 189 5.63 18.48 5.70
C GLN A 189 4.42 17.57 5.89
N TYR A 190 3.22 18.15 5.80
CA TYR A 190 1.97 17.45 6.07
C TYR A 190 1.78 16.18 5.24
N GLY A 191 2.09 16.23 3.93
CA GLY A 191 2.04 15.07 3.04
C GLY A 191 3.06 13.97 3.35
N ASN A 192 4.04 14.25 4.21
CA ASN A 192 5.09 13.28 4.58
C ASN A 192 4.88 12.64 5.95
N GLN A 193 3.87 13.10 6.72
CA GLN A 193 3.53 12.52 8.02
C GLN A 193 2.95 11.11 7.91
N HIS A 194 2.36 10.78 6.75
CA HIS A 194 1.81 9.45 6.48
C HIS A 194 2.73 8.66 5.55
N CYS A 195 3.88 8.23 6.08
CA CYS A 195 4.86 7.48 5.30
C CYS A 195 4.34 6.07 4.97
N LEU A 196 4.02 5.81 3.70
CA LEU A 196 3.67 4.47 3.18
C LEU A 196 4.54 4.20 1.96
N VAL A 197 5.19 3.04 1.91
CA VAL A 197 6.12 2.70 0.82
C VAL A 197 5.51 1.63 -0.08
N GLN A 198 5.38 1.90 -1.38
CA GLN A 198 4.83 0.97 -2.36
C GLN A 198 5.94 0.18 -3.06
N PRO A 199 6.00 -1.16 -2.93
CA PRO A 199 7.00 -1.98 -3.62
C PRO A 199 6.60 -2.18 -5.09
N CYS A 200 7.13 -1.36 -6.00
CA CYS A 200 6.75 -1.37 -7.42
C CYS A 200 7.69 -2.27 -8.24
N LEU A 201 7.40 -3.58 -8.30
CA LEU A 201 8.22 -4.56 -9.03
C LEU A 201 8.18 -4.40 -10.57
N GLY A 202 7.13 -3.77 -11.10
CA GLY A 202 6.96 -3.49 -12.52
C GLY A 202 7.60 -2.17 -12.97
N LEU A 203 8.11 -1.37 -12.02
CA LEU A 203 8.77 -0.10 -12.28
C LEU A 203 10.28 -0.28 -12.15
N ASP A 204 11.04 -0.18 -13.24
CA ASP A 204 12.49 -0.40 -13.18
C ASP A 204 13.20 0.70 -12.38
N VAL A 205 12.91 1.97 -12.70
CA VAL A 205 13.51 3.16 -12.10
C VAL A 205 12.43 4.21 -11.91
N ARG A 206 12.40 4.85 -10.73
CA ARG A 206 11.57 6.02 -10.46
C ARG A 206 12.43 7.29 -10.47
N PRO A 207 12.42 8.10 -11.55
CA PRO A 207 13.07 9.39 -11.50
C PRO A 207 12.35 10.27 -10.47
N ARG A 208 13.12 10.85 -9.54
CA ARG A 208 12.60 11.73 -8.49
C ARG A 208 13.02 13.16 -8.77
N LYS A 209 12.10 14.10 -8.57
CA LYS A 209 12.36 15.55 -8.63
C LYS A 209 12.07 16.16 -7.27
N PRO A 210 12.79 17.22 -6.83
CA PRO A 210 12.59 17.81 -5.51
C PRO A 210 11.13 18.19 -5.20
N GLY A 211 10.38 18.71 -6.18
CA GLY A 211 8.98 19.10 -6.01
C GLY A 211 7.97 17.94 -5.97
N ASP A 212 8.38 16.73 -6.37
CA ASP A 212 7.51 15.55 -6.49
C ASP A 212 7.78 14.51 -5.37
N PHE A 213 8.61 14.86 -4.39
CA PHE A 213 9.02 13.92 -3.33
C PHE A 213 7.98 13.86 -2.22
N SER A 214 7.22 12.76 -2.17
CA SER A 214 6.21 12.48 -1.15
C SER A 214 6.50 11.14 -0.48
N LEU A 215 6.51 11.11 0.85
CA LEU A 215 6.55 9.88 1.65
C LEU A 215 5.20 9.18 1.70
N ASN A 216 4.10 9.90 1.43
CA ASN A 216 2.80 9.30 1.24
C ASN A 216 2.76 8.57 -0.10
N ASN A 217 2.50 7.26 -0.04
CA ASN A 217 2.54 6.34 -1.19
C ASN A 217 3.86 6.41 -1.96
N PHE A 218 4.99 6.47 -1.25
CA PHE A 218 6.34 6.50 -1.81
C PHE A 218 6.60 5.27 -2.69
N GLU A 219 6.66 5.47 -4.00
CA GLU A 219 6.96 4.40 -4.95
C GLU A 219 8.45 4.01 -4.87
N LEU A 220 8.69 2.77 -4.49
CA LEU A 220 10.00 2.15 -4.44
C LEU A 220 10.17 1.26 -5.66
N SER A 221 10.97 1.70 -6.63
CA SER A 221 11.19 0.97 -7.88
C SER A 221 11.99 -0.32 -7.65
N LEU A 222 12.00 -1.20 -8.64
CA LEU A 222 12.77 -2.44 -8.61
C LEU A 222 14.26 -2.19 -8.36
N ALA A 223 14.85 -1.20 -9.05
CA ALA A 223 16.25 -0.83 -8.83
C ALA A 223 16.49 -0.28 -7.42
N ASP A 224 15.55 0.53 -6.89
CA ASP A 224 15.65 1.04 -5.52
C ASP A 224 15.66 -0.13 -4.52
N MET A 225 14.70 -1.05 -4.63
CA MET A 225 14.60 -2.23 -3.76
C MET A 225 15.87 -3.08 -3.78
N GLN A 226 16.42 -3.33 -4.97
CA GLN A 226 17.68 -4.06 -5.14
C GLN A 226 18.86 -3.31 -4.51
N SER A 227 18.92 -1.99 -4.67
CA SER A 227 20.02 -1.16 -4.13
C SER A 227 20.09 -1.18 -2.60
N ILE A 228 18.95 -1.35 -1.92
CA ILE A 228 18.87 -1.45 -0.46
C ILE A 228 18.75 -2.91 0.02
N GLY A 229 18.87 -3.90 -0.87
CA GLY A 229 18.93 -5.32 -0.52
C GLY A 229 17.61 -5.98 -0.12
N ILE A 230 16.46 -5.43 -0.54
CA ILE A 230 15.15 -6.08 -0.33
C ILE A 230 15.07 -7.36 -1.18
N ASN A 231 14.53 -8.44 -0.59
CA ASN A 231 14.26 -9.67 -1.34
C ASN A 231 13.03 -9.51 -2.24
N VAL A 232 13.28 -9.06 -3.47
CA VAL A 232 12.24 -8.83 -4.48
C VAL A 232 11.56 -10.12 -4.94
N ALA A 233 12.21 -11.28 -4.84
CA ALA A 233 11.63 -12.56 -5.24
C ALA A 233 10.50 -12.98 -4.30
N ASP A 234 10.71 -12.86 -2.98
CA ASP A 234 9.68 -13.16 -1.98
C ASP A 234 8.49 -12.19 -2.13
N LEU A 235 8.75 -10.89 -2.39
CA LEU A 235 7.69 -9.92 -2.67
C LEU A 235 6.92 -10.25 -3.94
N ALA A 236 7.61 -10.64 -5.02
CA ALA A 236 6.97 -11.04 -6.26
C ALA A 236 6.08 -12.26 -6.08
N ALA A 237 6.57 -13.26 -5.34
CA ALA A 237 5.77 -14.42 -4.97
C ALA A 237 4.53 -13.99 -4.17
N ALA A 238 4.71 -13.23 -3.09
CA ALA A 238 3.62 -12.78 -2.22
C ALA A 238 2.54 -11.99 -2.98
N MET A 239 2.95 -11.04 -3.84
CA MET A 239 2.03 -10.29 -4.68
C MET A 239 1.31 -11.21 -5.67
N GLY A 240 2.04 -12.13 -6.32
CA GLY A 240 1.44 -13.13 -7.19
C GLY A 240 0.36 -13.95 -6.47
N GLU A 241 0.66 -14.41 -5.25
CA GLU A 241 -0.32 -15.09 -4.40
C GLU A 241 -1.52 -14.20 -4.08
N ALA A 242 -1.32 -12.93 -3.71
CA ALA A 242 -2.41 -12.02 -3.41
C ALA A 242 -3.34 -11.78 -4.62
N PHE A 243 -2.76 -11.48 -5.80
CA PHE A 243 -3.53 -11.32 -7.03
C PHE A 243 -4.31 -12.60 -7.37
N GLY A 244 -3.66 -13.76 -7.25
CA GLY A 244 -4.31 -15.04 -7.52
C GLY A 244 -5.45 -15.30 -6.53
N LEU A 245 -5.24 -15.02 -5.25
CA LEU A 245 -6.25 -15.19 -4.22
C LEU A 245 -7.49 -14.34 -4.52
N LEU A 246 -7.31 -13.08 -4.88
CA LEU A 246 -8.39 -12.15 -5.20
C LEU A 246 -9.14 -12.53 -6.48
N HIS A 247 -8.41 -12.79 -7.56
CA HIS A 247 -9.00 -13.19 -8.84
C HIS A 247 -9.76 -14.52 -8.75
N TYR A 248 -9.24 -15.50 -8.00
CA TYR A 248 -9.81 -16.86 -8.00
C TYR A 248 -10.76 -17.15 -6.85
N SER A 249 -10.61 -16.49 -5.70
CA SER A 249 -11.51 -16.74 -4.57
C SER A 249 -12.80 -15.95 -4.69
N ARG A 250 -12.77 -14.77 -5.32
CA ARG A 250 -13.91 -13.86 -5.35
C ARG A 250 -14.22 -13.25 -6.70
N ARG A 251 -13.46 -13.58 -7.75
CA ARG A 251 -13.60 -12.95 -9.07
C ARG A 251 -13.53 -11.42 -8.99
N LEU A 252 -12.82 -10.92 -7.98
CA LEU A 252 -12.58 -9.49 -7.84
C LEU A 252 -11.64 -9.08 -8.95
N PHE A 253 -11.97 -8.01 -9.66
CA PHE A 253 -10.99 -7.34 -10.49
C PHE A 253 -10.14 -6.52 -9.53
N CYS A 254 -8.83 -6.72 -9.59
CA CYS A 254 -7.90 -6.03 -8.72
C CYS A 254 -7.76 -4.53 -9.07
N ASP A 255 -8.81 -3.89 -9.59
CA ASP A 255 -8.85 -2.44 -9.86
C ASP A 255 -8.73 -1.68 -8.55
N GLY A 256 -7.92 -0.64 -8.56
CA GLY A 256 -7.65 0.20 -7.41
C GLY A 256 -6.72 -0.40 -6.36
N ILE A 257 -6.28 -1.66 -6.50
CA ILE A 257 -5.38 -2.30 -5.53
C ILE A 257 -4.04 -1.60 -5.45
N LYS A 258 -3.71 -1.16 -4.24
CA LYS A 258 -2.36 -0.68 -3.89
C LYS A 258 -1.71 -1.61 -2.89
N PHE A 259 -0.45 -1.97 -3.14
CA PHE A 259 0.41 -2.62 -2.15
C PHE A 259 1.28 -1.59 -1.44
N ALA A 260 1.33 -1.63 -0.11
CA ALA A 260 2.21 -0.78 0.67
C ALA A 260 2.83 -1.51 1.86
N PHE A 261 4.09 -1.23 2.18
CA PHE A 261 4.64 -1.46 3.51
C PHE A 261 4.01 -0.45 4.47
N GLY A 262 3.37 -0.98 5.50
CA GLY A 262 2.83 -0.22 6.60
C GLY A 262 3.07 -0.93 7.91
N THR A 263 2.61 -0.29 8.98
CA THR A 263 2.64 -0.89 10.31
C THR A 263 1.24 -1.29 10.74
N SER A 264 1.16 -2.35 11.56
CA SER A 264 -0.06 -2.79 12.23
C SER A 264 0.09 -2.68 13.74
N LEU A 265 -1.00 -2.34 14.44
CA LEU A 265 -1.08 -2.16 15.89
C LEU A 265 -1.42 -3.50 16.57
N GLU A 266 -0.58 -4.51 16.42
CA GLU A 266 -0.70 -5.73 17.23
C GLU A 266 0.04 -5.52 18.57
N ASN A 267 -0.69 -5.51 19.69
CA ASN A 267 -0.14 -5.48 21.06
C ASN A 267 0.86 -4.35 21.39
N LYS A 268 0.55 -3.09 21.02
CA LYS A 268 1.48 -1.94 21.19
C LYS A 268 2.84 -2.14 20.50
N GLN A 269 2.90 -3.02 19.49
CA GLN A 269 4.08 -3.27 18.67
C GLN A 269 3.75 -2.85 17.24
N HIS A 270 4.59 -2.07 16.56
CA HIS A 270 4.41 -1.84 15.13
C HIS A 270 5.08 -2.96 14.34
N ARG A 271 4.29 -3.93 13.88
CA ARG A 271 4.75 -4.98 12.96
C ARG A 271 4.59 -4.52 11.52
N HIS A 272 5.62 -4.73 10.71
CA HIS A 272 5.61 -4.39 9.30
C HIS A 272 4.90 -5.48 8.51
N SER A 273 3.91 -5.08 7.72
CA SER A 273 3.16 -5.96 6.83
C SER A 273 2.89 -5.26 5.52
N SER A 274 2.73 -6.04 4.45
CA SER A 274 2.27 -5.50 3.16
C SER A 274 0.75 -5.42 3.18
N HIS A 275 0.19 -4.29 2.76
CA HIS A 275 -1.25 -4.04 2.80
C HIS A 275 -1.87 -3.87 1.41
N ILE A 276 -3.13 -4.30 1.25
CA ILE A 276 -3.95 -4.12 0.04
C ILE A 276 -5.00 -3.03 0.29
N VAL A 277 -5.19 -2.08 -0.64
CA VAL A 277 -6.22 -1.03 -0.53
C VAL A 277 -7.07 -0.97 -1.80
N ASN A 278 -8.41 -0.98 -1.64
CA ASN A 278 -9.48 -0.75 -2.64
C ASN A 278 -9.78 -1.91 -3.63
N LEU A 279 -11.07 -2.16 -3.90
CA LEU A 279 -11.57 -3.29 -4.70
C LEU A 279 -12.93 -2.96 -5.34
N ASP A 280 -13.14 -3.33 -6.62
CA ASP A 280 -14.44 -3.30 -7.31
C ASP A 280 -14.74 -4.69 -7.94
N GLU A 281 -16.02 -5.10 -7.99
CA GLU A 281 -16.48 -6.34 -8.65
C GLU A 281 -17.05 -6.07 -10.04
N THR A 282 -16.76 -6.96 -11.00
CA THR A 282 -17.59 -7.18 -12.20
C THR A 282 -17.65 -8.70 -12.49
N ASP A 283 -18.42 -9.14 -13.48
CA ASP A 283 -18.60 -10.56 -13.80
C ASP A 283 -18.31 -10.72 -15.32
N GLU A 284 -17.06 -11.00 -15.72
CA GLU A 284 -16.71 -11.61 -17.03
C GLU A 284 -15.19 -11.87 -17.22
N ASP A 285 -14.86 -13.07 -17.71
CA ASP A 285 -13.66 -13.58 -18.39
C ASP A 285 -12.22 -13.17 -17.99
N GLY A 286 -11.31 -14.15 -18.08
CA GLY A 286 -9.87 -13.97 -17.85
C GLY A 286 -9.15 -13.00 -18.81
N LEU A 287 -9.84 -12.43 -19.80
CA LEU A 287 -9.36 -11.29 -20.58
C LEU A 287 -9.47 -9.99 -19.79
N VAL A 288 -10.57 -9.77 -19.06
CA VAL A 288 -10.76 -8.55 -18.25
C VAL A 288 -9.75 -8.54 -17.11
N MET A 289 -9.48 -9.68 -16.48
CA MET A 289 -8.43 -9.77 -15.43
C MET A 289 -7.05 -9.39 -15.98
N ALA A 290 -6.72 -9.85 -17.18
CA ALA A 290 -5.47 -9.48 -17.83
C ALA A 290 -5.41 -7.98 -18.17
N ASP A 291 -6.55 -7.38 -18.50
CA ASP A 291 -6.67 -5.94 -18.84
C ASP A 291 -6.53 -5.07 -17.60
N THR A 292 -7.20 -5.42 -16.50
CA THR A 292 -7.01 -4.75 -15.20
C THR A 292 -5.56 -4.83 -14.74
N MET A 293 -4.88 -5.96 -14.93
CA MET A 293 -3.45 -6.10 -14.61
C MET A 293 -2.52 -5.20 -15.45
N LEU A 294 -2.99 -4.67 -16.57
CA LEU A 294 -2.25 -3.72 -17.42
C LEU A 294 -2.51 -2.26 -17.07
N GLU A 295 -3.52 -1.97 -16.27
CA GLU A 295 -3.79 -0.60 -15.82
C GLU A 295 -2.55 -0.05 -15.09
N PRO A 296 -2.11 1.20 -15.37
CA PRO A 296 -0.84 1.71 -14.85
C PRO A 296 -0.67 1.58 -13.33
N ASP A 297 -1.74 1.79 -12.57
CA ASP A 297 -1.74 1.72 -11.11
C ASP A 297 -1.56 0.29 -10.58
N ILE A 298 -1.92 -0.72 -11.36
CA ILE A 298 -1.77 -2.14 -11.02
C ILE A 298 -0.47 -2.70 -11.62
N ARG A 299 -0.19 -2.35 -12.87
CA ARG A 299 0.94 -2.82 -13.66
C ARG A 299 2.27 -2.58 -12.95
N LYS A 300 2.38 -1.46 -12.22
CA LYS A 300 3.60 -1.13 -11.45
C LYS A 300 3.94 -2.14 -10.36
N PHE A 301 3.00 -2.96 -9.89
CA PHE A 301 3.23 -4.01 -8.91
C PHE A 301 3.61 -5.37 -9.54
N ILE A 302 3.40 -5.53 -10.85
CA ILE A 302 3.63 -6.80 -11.55
C ILE A 302 4.97 -6.71 -12.29
N PRO A 303 5.95 -7.61 -12.03
CA PRO A 303 7.22 -7.61 -12.76
C PRO A 303 7.03 -7.66 -14.28
N SER A 304 7.97 -7.11 -15.03
CA SER A 304 7.89 -7.13 -16.49
C SER A 304 8.36 -8.49 -17.04
N PRO A 305 7.55 -9.18 -17.87
CA PRO A 305 8.00 -10.41 -18.53
C PRO A 305 9.14 -10.16 -19.53
N LEU A 306 9.33 -8.92 -19.99
CA LEU A 306 10.38 -8.55 -20.94
C LEU A 306 11.64 -8.06 -20.23
N LYS A 307 11.50 -7.25 -19.17
CA LYS A 307 12.65 -6.61 -18.50
C LYS A 307 13.18 -7.42 -17.32
N SER A 308 12.31 -8.14 -16.63
CA SER A 308 12.65 -8.96 -15.45
C SER A 308 12.01 -10.36 -15.50
N PRO A 309 12.27 -11.15 -16.56
CA PRO A 309 11.57 -12.42 -16.82
C PRO A 309 11.67 -13.44 -15.67
N ALA A 310 12.82 -13.52 -15.00
CA ALA A 310 13.00 -14.42 -13.85
C ALA A 310 12.08 -14.04 -12.69
N LEU A 311 11.98 -12.74 -12.39
CA LEU A 311 11.12 -12.23 -11.32
C LEU A 311 9.63 -12.37 -11.68
N TYR A 312 9.29 -12.12 -12.95
CA TYR A 312 7.95 -12.33 -13.48
C TYR A 312 7.53 -13.80 -13.38
N ASN A 313 8.43 -14.76 -13.65
CA ASN A 313 8.12 -16.18 -13.48
C ASN A 313 7.80 -16.53 -12.03
N VAL A 314 8.53 -15.98 -11.05
CA VAL A 314 8.21 -16.15 -9.62
C VAL A 314 6.81 -15.64 -9.30
N PHE A 315 6.46 -14.43 -9.75
CA PHE A 315 5.11 -13.88 -9.61
C PHE A 315 4.05 -14.78 -10.26
N LYS A 316 4.29 -15.19 -11.51
CA LYS A 316 3.37 -15.99 -12.32
C LYS A 316 3.12 -17.36 -11.70
N ASP A 317 4.17 -18.04 -11.22
CA ASP A 317 4.07 -19.36 -10.59
C ASP A 317 3.26 -19.27 -9.29
N ALA A 318 3.51 -18.23 -8.49
CA ALA A 318 2.75 -17.98 -7.27
C ALA A 318 1.28 -17.67 -7.55
N TYR A 319 1.00 -16.83 -8.54
CA TYR A 319 -0.34 -16.49 -9.00
C TYR A 319 -1.14 -17.71 -9.49
N ILE A 320 -0.53 -18.53 -10.36
CA ILE A 320 -1.14 -19.77 -10.85
C ILE A 320 -1.31 -20.78 -9.71
N GLY A 321 -0.35 -20.86 -8.79
CA GLY A 321 -0.37 -21.75 -7.64
C GLY A 321 -1.63 -21.59 -6.78
N GLN A 322 -2.15 -20.36 -6.63
CA GLN A 322 -3.39 -20.12 -5.88
C GLN A 322 -4.63 -20.71 -6.55
N ALA A 323 -4.67 -20.74 -7.88
CA ALA A 323 -5.77 -21.34 -8.60
C ALA A 323 -5.79 -22.87 -8.54
N ILE A 324 -4.61 -23.49 -8.54
CA ILE A 324 -4.47 -24.94 -8.41
C ILE A 324 -5.04 -25.41 -7.07
N LEU A 325 -4.82 -24.65 -5.99
CA LEU A 325 -5.43 -24.90 -4.67
C LEU A 325 -6.96 -24.82 -4.68
N LYS A 326 -7.54 -24.15 -5.69
CA LYS A 326 -9.00 -23.99 -5.89
C LYS A 326 -9.54 -24.89 -7.01
N GLU A 327 -8.73 -25.81 -7.53
CA GLU A 327 -9.07 -26.71 -8.63
C GLU A 327 -9.44 -26.02 -9.96
N ILE A 328 -9.04 -24.75 -10.14
CA ILE A 328 -9.28 -23.98 -11.38
C ILE A 328 -8.09 -24.17 -12.32
N LYS A 329 -8.16 -25.17 -13.21
CA LYS A 329 -6.98 -25.63 -13.96
C LYS A 329 -6.61 -24.84 -15.23
N LEU A 330 -7.54 -24.13 -15.87
CA LEU A 330 -7.31 -23.54 -17.21
C LEU A 330 -7.33 -22.00 -17.24
N LEU A 331 -8.24 -21.38 -16.49
CA LEU A 331 -8.40 -19.91 -16.46
C LEU A 331 -7.11 -19.15 -16.09
N PRO A 332 -6.29 -19.58 -15.12
CA PRO A 332 -5.09 -18.83 -14.71
C PRO A 332 -4.02 -18.74 -15.77
N TYR A 333 -3.77 -19.87 -16.45
CA TYR A 333 -2.84 -19.92 -17.56
C TYR A 333 -3.31 -19.02 -18.72
N MET A 334 -4.62 -18.96 -18.95
CA MET A 334 -5.18 -18.06 -19.97
C MET A 334 -5.00 -16.59 -19.61
N VAL A 335 -5.25 -16.20 -18.34
CA VAL A 335 -5.03 -14.81 -17.87
C VAL A 335 -3.58 -14.40 -18.10
N MET A 336 -2.61 -15.17 -17.59
CA MET A 336 -1.18 -14.81 -17.72
C MET A 336 -0.71 -14.83 -19.17
N LYS A 337 -1.20 -15.77 -20.00
CA LYS A 337 -0.88 -15.80 -21.43
C LYS A 337 -1.45 -14.58 -22.17
N ASN A 338 -2.65 -14.13 -21.83
CA ASN A 338 -3.26 -12.94 -22.41
C ASN A 338 -2.51 -11.69 -21.99
N TYR A 339 -2.14 -11.60 -20.71
CA TYR A 339 -1.31 -10.54 -20.18
C TYR A 339 0.03 -10.43 -20.94
N GLU A 340 0.78 -11.53 -21.06
CA GLU A 340 2.05 -11.58 -21.79
C GLU A 340 1.92 -11.11 -23.24
N ARG A 341 0.88 -11.56 -23.94
CA ARG A 341 0.61 -11.16 -25.32
C ARG A 341 0.34 -9.67 -25.46
N ARG A 342 -0.36 -9.07 -24.49
CA ARG A 342 -0.69 -7.63 -24.52
C ARG A 342 0.51 -6.78 -24.16
N VAL A 343 1.26 -7.16 -23.11
CA VAL A 343 2.54 -6.52 -22.79
C VAL A 343 3.46 -6.53 -24.02
N ALA A 344 3.62 -7.67 -24.70
CA ALA A 344 4.47 -7.74 -25.89
C ALA A 344 4.07 -6.77 -27.01
N ARG A 345 2.79 -6.38 -27.11
CA ARG A 345 2.32 -5.41 -28.11
C ARG A 345 2.60 -3.96 -27.74
N GLU A 346 2.81 -3.63 -26.46
CA GLU A 346 3.18 -2.27 -26.04
C GLU A 346 4.63 -1.93 -26.38
N PHE A 347 5.45 -2.95 -26.69
CA PHE A 347 6.89 -2.80 -27.01
C PHE A 347 7.21 -3.05 -28.50
N LEU A 348 6.19 -3.28 -29.34
CA LEU A 348 6.28 -3.36 -30.80
C LEU A 348 5.68 -2.08 -31.40
#